data_AF-A0A437A7I3-F1
#
_entry.id   AF-A0A437A7I3-F1
#
_cell.length_a   1.000
_cell.length_b   1.000
_cell.length_c   1.000
_cell.angle_alpha   90.00
_cell.angle_beta   90.00
_cell.angle_gamma   90.00
#
_symmetry.space_group_name_H-M   'P 1'
#
loop_
_entity.id
_entity.type
_entity.pdbx_description
1 polymer ?
#
loop_
_entity_poly.entity_id
_entity_poly.type
_entity_poly.pdbx_seq_one_letter_code
_entity_poly.pdbx_strand_id
1 'polypeptide(L)'
;MDPRAQVQASPTPSPRKRPAPTFPGYDSPQKSSRSSSRRSSAGERSSDSASILSDGRVGKHLDDYYGKRCWVCALTRGSLTEICHVIPNADRDFDDMRRVGLIEFERLDSLNNAIPLCGTCHAAMDTDHPYFIILPTNLDWFIERERQDYSRREVAAKDGCRSPREPPTAEEYRDHLRREGILDRYPPGSKPNKHISAAVGGLYDLHYRIDFNSSDDDEDKAGSVRTGKYWHGNPHAGRISREK
;
A
#
# COMPACT_ATOMS: atom_id res chain seq x y z
N MET A 1 -31.02 27.78 -49.31
CA MET A 1 -32.00 26.99 -50.08
C MET A 1 -31.61 25.53 -49.92
N ASP A 2 -32.45 24.82 -49.17
CA ASP A 2 -32.44 23.37 -48.90
C ASP A 2 -33.41 22.71 -49.91
N PRO A 3 -33.29 21.42 -50.26
CA PRO A 3 -34.00 20.44 -49.42
C PRO A 3 -33.32 19.07 -49.25
N ARG A 4 -33.21 18.65 -47.99
CA ARG A 4 -33.62 17.36 -47.38
C ARG A 4 -34.02 16.21 -48.32
N ALA A 5 -33.34 15.07 -48.16
CA ALA A 5 -33.91 13.74 -48.38
C ALA A 5 -33.86 12.93 -47.07
N GLN A 6 -35.04 12.55 -46.58
CA GLN A 6 -35.28 11.65 -45.45
C GLN A 6 -35.17 10.19 -45.91
N VAL A 7 -34.58 9.32 -45.09
CA VAL A 7 -34.83 7.87 -45.17
C VAL A 7 -35.33 7.40 -43.80
N GLN A 8 -36.44 6.68 -43.86
CA GLN A 8 -37.30 6.28 -42.76
C GLN A 8 -36.73 5.13 -41.93
N ALA A 9 -37.01 5.17 -40.63
CA ALA A 9 -36.81 4.10 -39.68
C ALA A 9 -37.85 2.97 -39.85
N SER A 10 -37.50 1.75 -39.44
CA SER A 10 -38.43 0.65 -39.22
C SER A 10 -37.96 -0.22 -38.03
N PRO A 11 -38.89 -0.92 -37.34
CA PRO A 11 -38.85 -1.06 -35.88
C PRO A 11 -38.20 -2.34 -35.34
N THR A 12 -37.81 -2.25 -34.07
CA THR A 12 -37.30 -3.29 -33.16
C THR A 12 -38.25 -4.47 -32.91
N PRO A 13 -37.72 -5.69 -32.68
CA PRO A 13 -38.38 -6.70 -31.87
C PRO A 13 -37.71 -6.89 -30.49
N SER A 14 -38.56 -6.90 -29.45
CA SER A 14 -38.28 -7.02 -28.02
C SER A 14 -37.65 -8.35 -27.57
N PRO A 15 -36.97 -8.38 -26.40
CA PRO A 15 -36.32 -9.57 -25.86
C PRO A 15 -37.32 -10.59 -25.26
N ARG A 16 -37.26 -11.85 -25.72
CA ARG A 16 -38.02 -12.97 -25.16
C ARG A 16 -37.40 -13.47 -23.85
N LYS A 17 -38.15 -13.32 -22.76
CA LYS A 17 -37.96 -14.04 -21.47
C LYS A 17 -38.20 -15.54 -21.68
N ARG A 18 -37.28 -16.39 -21.22
CA ARG A 18 -37.53 -17.85 -21.08
C ARG A 18 -37.94 -18.19 -19.63
N PRO A 19 -38.90 -19.10 -19.41
CA PRO A 19 -39.43 -19.44 -18.09
C PRO A 19 -38.56 -20.48 -17.35
N ALA A 20 -38.60 -20.41 -16.02
CA ALA A 20 -38.09 -21.44 -15.11
C ALA A 20 -39.03 -22.66 -15.08
N PRO A 21 -38.51 -23.90 -15.02
CA PRO A 21 -39.34 -25.08 -14.79
C PRO A 21 -39.51 -25.38 -13.29
N THR A 22 -40.77 -25.53 -12.90
CA THR A 22 -41.26 -25.97 -11.58
C THR A 22 -41.39 -27.50 -11.53
N PHE A 23 -41.09 -28.07 -10.36
CA PHE A 23 -41.12 -29.49 -9.97
C PHE A 23 -42.49 -30.21 -10.08
N PRO A 24 -42.45 -31.55 -10.15
CA PRO A 24 -43.17 -32.42 -9.20
C PRO A 24 -42.22 -33.49 -8.65
N GLY A 25 -42.30 -34.09 -7.46
CA GLY A 25 -43.28 -34.24 -6.40
C GLY A 25 -42.99 -35.61 -5.72
N TYR A 26 -43.08 -35.69 -4.38
CA TYR A 26 -43.11 -36.89 -3.51
C TYR A 26 -41.84 -37.76 -3.35
N ASP A 27 -41.24 -37.75 -2.16
CA ASP A 27 -41.57 -38.62 -0.99
C ASP A 27 -40.41 -38.61 0.02
N SER A 28 -40.71 -38.44 1.31
CA SER A 28 -39.76 -38.66 2.41
C SER A 28 -39.83 -40.12 2.86
N PRO A 29 -38.69 -40.80 3.13
CA PRO A 29 -38.47 -41.23 4.52
C PRO A 29 -37.00 -41.27 5.00
N GLN A 30 -36.84 -40.87 6.27
CA GLN A 30 -35.91 -41.31 7.34
C GLN A 30 -34.44 -41.73 7.07
N LYS A 31 -33.57 -41.06 7.86
CA LYS A 31 -32.40 -41.56 8.62
C LYS A 31 -31.59 -42.74 8.06
N SER A 32 -30.34 -42.48 7.69
CA SER A 32 -29.18 -43.19 8.26
C SER A 32 -27.88 -42.40 8.09
N SER A 33 -27.05 -42.48 9.10
CA SER A 33 -25.66 -42.03 9.16
C SER A 33 -24.78 -42.91 8.28
N ARG A 34 -23.87 -42.30 7.51
CA ARG A 34 -22.45 -42.72 7.40
C ARG A 34 -21.66 -41.84 6.43
N SER A 35 -20.45 -41.56 6.88
CA SER A 35 -19.37 -40.77 6.32
C SER A 35 -19.00 -41.19 4.90
N SER A 36 -18.77 -40.22 4.01
CA SER A 36 -17.81 -40.38 2.93
C SER A 36 -17.14 -39.04 2.60
N SER A 37 -15.82 -39.06 2.76
CA SER A 37 -14.88 -38.02 2.46
C SER A 37 -14.81 -37.79 0.95
N ARG A 38 -15.07 -36.56 0.50
CA ARG A 38 -14.63 -36.08 -0.81
C ARG A 38 -13.97 -34.73 -0.65
N ARG A 39 -12.65 -34.77 -0.80
CA ARG A 39 -11.76 -33.64 -0.98
C ARG A 39 -12.25 -32.82 -2.18
N SER A 40 -12.49 -31.54 -1.96
CA SER A 40 -12.54 -30.53 -3.01
C SER A 40 -11.51 -29.49 -2.63
N SER A 41 -10.36 -29.59 -3.28
CA SER A 41 -9.29 -28.59 -3.31
C SER A 41 -9.81 -27.33 -4.00
N ALA A 42 -10.35 -26.41 -3.21
CA ALA A 42 -10.49 -25.01 -3.59
C ALA A 42 -9.19 -24.32 -3.16
N GLY A 43 -8.49 -23.71 -4.12
CA GLY A 43 -7.27 -22.95 -3.87
C GLY A 43 -7.57 -21.81 -2.91
N GLU A 44 -6.93 -21.85 -1.74
CA GLU A 44 -6.89 -20.78 -0.77
C GLU A 44 -6.10 -19.62 -1.38
N ARG A 45 -6.80 -18.69 -2.03
CA ARG A 45 -6.32 -17.31 -2.14
C ARG A 45 -6.47 -16.72 -0.74
N SER A 46 -5.45 -16.88 0.09
CA SER A 46 -5.37 -16.29 1.43
C SER A 46 -5.66 -14.80 1.30
N SER A 47 -6.85 -14.43 1.74
CA SER A 47 -7.34 -13.05 1.86
C SER A 47 -7.43 -12.77 3.35
N ASP A 48 -6.31 -12.94 4.06
CA ASP A 48 -6.22 -12.78 5.53
C ASP A 48 -5.78 -11.37 5.95
N SER A 49 -5.82 -10.38 5.05
CA SER A 49 -5.44 -8.99 5.39
C SER A 49 -6.58 -8.15 5.96
N ALA A 50 -7.82 -8.65 5.98
CA ALA A 50 -8.97 -7.90 6.48
C ALA A 50 -9.56 -8.56 7.73
N SER A 51 -9.47 -7.84 8.85
CA SER A 51 -10.22 -8.02 10.11
C SER A 51 -9.64 -8.94 11.19
N ILE A 52 -8.63 -8.46 11.93
CA ILE A 52 -8.67 -8.51 13.40
C ILE A 52 -8.09 -7.20 13.93
N LEU A 53 -8.99 -6.26 14.27
CA LEU A 53 -8.79 -5.09 15.13
C LEU A 53 -7.35 -4.57 15.17
N SER A 54 -6.97 -3.79 14.15
CA SER A 54 -5.89 -2.82 14.33
C SER A 54 -6.22 -2.05 15.60
N ASP A 55 -5.33 -2.05 16.59
CA ASP A 55 -5.50 -1.28 17.83
C ASP A 55 -6.13 0.07 17.44
N GLY A 56 -7.34 0.38 17.93
CA GLY A 56 -8.13 1.53 17.44
C GLY A 56 -7.34 2.84 17.51
N ARG A 57 -6.27 2.85 18.30
CA ARG A 57 -5.24 3.88 18.36
C ARG A 57 -4.49 4.09 17.04
N VAL A 58 -3.99 3.05 16.37
CA VAL A 58 -3.26 3.18 15.09
C VAL A 58 -4.17 3.79 14.03
N GLY A 59 -5.39 3.24 13.86
CA GLY A 59 -6.38 3.78 12.91
C GLY A 59 -6.70 5.25 13.19
N LYS A 60 -6.89 5.62 14.46
CA LYS A 60 -7.12 7.03 14.84
C LYS A 60 -5.93 7.93 14.50
N HIS A 61 -4.69 7.49 14.75
CA HIS A 61 -3.51 8.27 14.38
C HIS A 61 -3.37 8.46 12.87
N LEU A 62 -3.66 7.42 12.07
CA LEU A 62 -3.68 7.53 10.61
C LEU A 62 -4.78 8.49 10.13
N ASP A 63 -5.95 8.46 10.76
CA ASP A 63 -7.03 9.41 10.48
C ASP A 63 -6.62 10.85 10.80
N ASP A 64 -5.93 11.06 11.92
CA ASP A 64 -5.42 12.37 12.34
C ASP A 64 -4.35 12.89 11.35
N TYR A 65 -3.49 12.02 10.83
CA TYR A 65 -2.44 12.39 9.86
C TYR A 65 -2.97 12.61 8.44
N TYR A 66 -3.92 11.79 7.99
CA TYR A 66 -4.29 11.71 6.58
C TYR A 66 -5.75 12.05 6.27
N GLY A 67 -6.57 12.30 7.28
CA GLY A 67 -7.95 12.74 7.12
C GLY A 67 -8.84 11.70 6.43
N LYS A 68 -8.68 10.40 6.77
CA LYS A 68 -9.44 9.27 6.18
C LYS A 68 -9.27 9.15 4.65
N ARG A 69 -8.08 9.45 4.14
CA ARG A 69 -7.78 9.38 2.70
C ARG A 69 -6.72 8.35 2.41
N CYS A 70 -6.84 7.75 1.23
CA CYS A 70 -5.80 6.88 0.71
C CYS A 70 -4.52 7.70 0.49
N TRP A 71 -3.42 7.26 1.11
CA TRP A 71 -2.12 7.91 1.01
C TRP A 71 -1.62 7.98 -0.44
N VAL A 72 -1.86 6.92 -1.23
CA VAL A 72 -1.46 6.83 -2.64
C VAL A 72 -2.30 7.75 -3.55
N CYS A 73 -3.60 7.48 -3.66
CA CYS A 73 -4.46 8.13 -4.66
C CYS A 73 -5.17 9.39 -4.14
N ALA A 74 -5.11 9.70 -2.84
CA ALA A 74 -5.78 10.81 -2.15
C ALA A 74 -7.32 10.84 -2.24
N LEU A 75 -7.93 9.78 -2.79
CA LEU A 75 -9.37 9.65 -2.90
C LEU A 75 -10.00 9.33 -1.54
N THR A 76 -11.15 9.94 -1.30
CA THR A 76 -12.04 9.70 -0.14
C THR A 76 -13.32 8.99 -0.62
N ARG A 77 -13.21 8.15 -1.66
CA ARG A 77 -14.38 7.61 -2.36
C ARG A 77 -15.05 6.50 -1.57
N GLY A 78 -15.74 6.82 -0.47
CA GLY A 78 -16.69 5.94 0.25
C GLY A 78 -16.14 4.62 0.80
N SER A 79 -14.93 4.20 0.42
CA SER A 79 -14.22 3.05 0.97
C SER A 79 -13.54 3.50 2.24
N LEU A 80 -13.84 2.81 3.33
CA LEU A 80 -13.02 2.84 4.54
C LEU A 80 -11.57 2.60 4.10
N THR A 81 -10.68 3.54 4.42
CA THR A 81 -9.25 3.28 4.24
C THR A 81 -8.87 2.13 5.15
N GLU A 82 -8.21 1.15 4.56
CA GLU A 82 -7.66 0.01 5.27
C GLU A 82 -6.24 0.34 5.71
N ILE A 83 -5.84 -0.24 6.84
CA ILE A 83 -4.47 -0.12 7.33
C ILE A 83 -3.63 -1.14 6.57
N CYS A 84 -2.77 -0.65 5.69
CA CYS A 84 -1.78 -1.46 4.99
C CYS A 84 -0.44 -1.36 5.73
N HIS A 85 0.18 -2.52 5.94
CA HIS A 85 1.52 -2.60 6.52
C HIS A 85 2.55 -2.55 5.40
N VAL A 86 3.51 -1.62 5.46
CA VAL A 86 4.53 -1.46 4.42
C VAL A 86 5.46 -2.67 4.37
N ILE A 87 5.85 -3.15 5.56
CA ILE A 87 6.41 -4.48 5.77
C ILE A 87 5.26 -5.44 6.10
N PRO A 88 4.96 -6.43 5.26
CA PRO A 88 3.81 -7.32 5.47
C PRO A 88 3.88 -8.09 6.78
N ASN A 89 2.73 -8.36 7.40
CA ASN A 89 2.65 -9.19 8.61
C ASN A 89 3.19 -10.62 8.42
N ALA A 90 3.18 -11.11 7.17
CA ALA A 90 3.69 -12.42 6.80
C ALA A 90 5.20 -12.42 6.45
N ASP A 91 5.88 -11.27 6.57
CA ASP A 91 7.31 -11.17 6.28
C ASP A 91 8.11 -11.97 7.31
N ARG A 92 8.81 -13.01 6.82
CA ARG A 92 9.57 -13.94 7.65
C ARG A 92 10.90 -13.35 8.11
N ASP A 93 11.36 -12.28 7.46
CA ASP A 93 12.65 -11.68 7.70
C ASP A 93 12.56 -10.52 8.71
N PHE A 94 11.37 -10.18 9.21
CA PHE A 94 11.16 -9.06 10.14
C PHE A 94 12.06 -9.14 11.38
N ASP A 95 12.09 -10.29 12.04
CA ASP A 95 12.91 -10.49 13.24
C ASP A 95 14.41 -10.39 12.93
N ASP A 96 14.84 -10.87 11.77
CA ASP A 96 16.22 -10.75 11.32
C ASP A 96 16.59 -9.31 10.99
N MET A 97 15.73 -8.60 10.25
CA MET A 97 15.89 -7.17 9.94
C MET A 97 16.00 -6.34 11.22
N ARG A 98 15.15 -6.60 12.21
CA ARG A 98 15.22 -5.97 13.53
C ARG A 98 16.52 -6.32 14.26
N ARG A 99 16.90 -7.60 14.29
CA ARG A 99 18.11 -8.09 14.96
C ARG A 99 19.39 -7.45 14.41
N VAL A 100 19.44 -7.16 13.11
CA VAL A 100 20.58 -6.49 12.47
C VAL A 100 20.48 -4.96 12.47
N GLY A 101 19.42 -4.38 13.06
CA GLY A 101 19.21 -2.93 13.15
C GLY A 101 18.80 -2.26 11.83
N LEU A 102 18.17 -3.00 10.91
CA LEU A 102 17.58 -2.43 9.70
C LEU A 102 16.24 -1.75 9.99
N ILE A 103 15.49 -2.23 10.98
CA ILE A 103 14.18 -1.70 11.38
C ILE A 103 14.22 -1.41 12.88
N GLU A 104 13.70 -0.25 13.28
CA GLU A 104 13.72 0.19 14.68
C GLU A 104 12.43 -0.12 15.46
N PHE A 105 11.30 -0.36 14.78
CA PHE A 105 10.05 -0.65 15.48
C PHE A 105 9.96 -2.11 15.92
N GLU A 106 9.36 -2.33 17.10
CA GLU A 106 9.38 -3.64 17.76
C GLU A 106 8.43 -4.67 17.15
N ARG A 107 7.37 -4.22 16.47
CA ARG A 107 6.25 -5.05 16.02
C ARG A 107 5.73 -4.62 14.65
N LEU A 108 5.29 -5.60 13.85
CA LEU A 108 4.73 -5.36 12.51
C LEU A 108 3.44 -4.52 12.52
N ASP A 109 2.67 -4.57 13.61
CA ASP A 109 1.46 -3.76 13.85
C ASP A 109 1.75 -2.32 14.32
N SER A 110 3.02 -1.90 14.29
CA SER A 110 3.42 -0.54 14.67
C SER A 110 2.82 0.50 13.73
N LEU A 111 2.43 1.65 14.30
CA LEU A 111 2.08 2.85 13.54
C LEU A 111 3.18 3.20 12.53
N ASN A 112 4.47 3.03 12.88
CA ASN A 112 5.59 3.34 12.00
C ASN A 112 5.71 2.44 10.76
N ASN A 113 4.93 1.36 10.70
CA ASN A 113 4.84 0.44 9.57
C ASN A 113 3.53 0.61 8.78
N ALA A 114 2.69 1.59 9.11
CA ALA A 114 1.33 1.66 8.63
C ALA A 114 1.08 2.82 7.64
N ILE A 115 0.27 2.57 6.61
CA ILE A 115 -0.26 3.58 5.69
C ILE A 115 -1.76 3.31 5.41
N PRO A 116 -2.61 4.35 5.36
CA PRO A 116 -4.00 4.18 4.97
C PRO A 116 -4.13 4.06 3.46
N LEU A 117 -4.70 2.98 2.96
CA LEU A 117 -4.95 2.75 1.53
C LEU A 117 -6.43 2.49 1.27
N CYS A 118 -6.94 2.87 0.10
CA CYS A 118 -8.22 2.33 -0.38
C CYS A 118 -8.03 0.90 -0.86
N GLY A 119 -9.11 0.10 -0.91
CA GLY A 119 -9.03 -1.32 -1.31
C GLY A 119 -8.30 -1.55 -2.65
N THR A 120 -8.46 -0.67 -3.64
CA THR A 120 -7.72 -0.77 -4.92
C THR A 120 -6.22 -0.57 -4.75
N CYS A 121 -5.79 0.45 -4.00
CA CYS A 121 -4.36 0.69 -3.77
C CYS A 121 -3.76 -0.35 -2.83
N HIS A 122 -4.54 -0.86 -1.87
CA HIS A 122 -4.12 -1.93 -0.97
C HIS A 122 -3.89 -3.23 -1.75
N ALA A 123 -4.85 -3.65 -2.57
CA ALA A 123 -4.71 -4.82 -3.43
C ALA A 123 -3.50 -4.71 -4.37
N ALA A 124 -3.22 -3.53 -4.90
CA ALA A 124 -2.05 -3.26 -5.74
C ALA A 124 -0.71 -3.36 -4.98
N MET A 125 -0.71 -3.13 -3.66
CA MET A 125 0.46 -3.26 -2.80
C MET A 125 0.67 -4.71 -2.30
N ASP A 126 -0.41 -5.44 -2.04
CA ASP A 126 -0.39 -6.80 -1.49
C ASP A 126 -0.03 -7.89 -2.52
N THR A 127 0.13 -7.54 -3.80
CA THR A 127 0.60 -8.50 -4.81
C THR A 127 2.05 -8.95 -4.54
N ASP A 128 2.43 -10.16 -4.97
CA ASP A 128 3.81 -10.68 -4.89
C ASP A 128 4.84 -9.71 -5.47
N HIS A 129 4.41 -8.99 -6.52
CA HIS A 129 5.17 -7.94 -7.19
C HIS A 129 4.39 -6.63 -7.13
N PRO A 130 4.52 -5.86 -6.02
CA PRO A 130 3.74 -4.64 -5.81
C PRO A 130 3.73 -3.75 -7.05
N TYR A 131 2.56 -3.24 -7.41
CA TYR A 131 2.39 -2.40 -8.59
C TYR A 131 3.01 -1.02 -8.42
N PHE A 132 3.41 -0.68 -7.19
CA PHE A 132 4.20 0.50 -6.88
C PHE A 132 5.14 0.21 -5.71
N ILE A 133 6.20 0.99 -5.62
CA ILE A 133 7.12 1.01 -4.48
C ILE A 133 7.19 2.41 -3.88
N ILE A 134 7.53 2.47 -2.60
CA ILE A 134 7.69 3.70 -1.83
C ILE A 134 9.16 3.86 -1.54
N LEU A 135 9.75 4.97 -1.98
CA LEU A 135 11.16 5.29 -1.76
C LEU A 135 11.30 6.65 -1.08
N PRO A 136 12.32 6.89 -0.25
CA PRO A 136 12.60 8.23 0.24
C PRO A 136 12.91 9.19 -0.93
N THR A 137 12.33 10.39 -0.91
CA THR A 137 12.55 11.41 -1.96
C THR A 137 14.02 11.81 -2.11
N ASN A 138 14.84 11.71 -1.05
CA ASN A 138 16.29 11.87 -1.12
C ASN A 138 17.00 10.58 -0.69
N LEU A 139 17.06 9.62 -1.61
CA LEU A 139 17.71 8.32 -1.39
C LEU A 139 19.23 8.46 -1.18
N ASP A 140 19.88 9.41 -1.84
CA ASP A 140 21.33 9.64 -1.72
C ASP A 140 21.74 9.95 -0.28
N TRP A 141 20.89 10.67 0.47
CA TRP A 141 21.12 10.91 1.89
C TRP A 141 21.18 9.62 2.70
N PHE A 142 20.28 8.66 2.45
CA PHE A 142 20.30 7.36 3.13
C PHE A 142 21.54 6.55 2.77
N ILE A 143 21.95 6.57 1.49
CA ILE A 143 23.17 5.91 1.03
C ILE A 143 24.39 6.47 1.76
N GLU A 144 24.46 7.79 1.90
CA GLU A 144 25.57 8.45 2.58
C GLU A 144 25.57 8.17 4.09
N ARG A 145 24.40 8.19 4.74
CA ARG A 145 24.27 7.79 6.15
C ARG A 145 24.74 6.34 6.39
N GLU A 146 24.37 5.43 5.49
CA GLU A 146 24.81 4.03 5.56
C GLU A 146 26.34 3.91 5.40
N ARG A 147 26.94 4.66 4.46
CA ARG A 147 28.40 4.68 4.27
C ARG A 147 29.12 5.19 5.51
N GLN A 148 28.63 6.26 6.13
CA GLN A 148 29.20 6.83 7.36
C GLN A 148 29.10 5.85 8.54
N ASP A 149 27.94 5.22 8.73
CA ASP A 149 27.76 4.18 9.75
C ASP A 149 28.71 2.99 9.52
N TYR A 150 28.85 2.55 8.26
CA TYR A 150 29.77 1.47 7.90
C TYR A 150 31.22 1.82 8.24
N SER A 151 31.72 2.99 7.81
CA SER A 151 33.08 3.43 8.12
C SER A 151 33.32 3.56 9.62
N ARG A 152 32.35 4.07 10.39
CA ARG A 152 32.41 4.13 11.86
C ARG A 152 32.57 2.74 12.46
N ARG A 153 31.80 1.75 11.99
CA ARG A 153 31.89 0.37 12.46
C ARG A 153 33.21 -0.29 12.08
N GLU A 154 33.78 0.01 10.91
CA GLU A 154 35.10 -0.46 10.53
C GLU A 154 36.21 0.07 11.44
N VAL A 155 36.16 1.35 11.81
CA VAL A 155 37.12 1.94 12.76
C VAL A 155 37.00 1.26 14.12
N ALA A 156 35.79 1.15 14.66
CA ALA A 156 35.55 0.46 15.93
C ALA A 156 36.08 -0.98 15.90
N ALA A 157 35.86 -1.71 14.80
CA ALA A 157 36.33 -3.08 14.64
C ALA A 157 37.85 -3.19 14.62
N LYS A 158 38.57 -2.22 14.03
CA LYS A 158 40.04 -2.14 14.06
C LYS A 158 40.56 -1.94 15.48
N ASP A 159 39.81 -1.22 16.31
CA ASP A 159 40.11 -1.02 17.73
C ASP A 159 39.62 -2.18 18.62
N GLY A 160 39.20 -3.29 18.02
CA GLY A 160 38.70 -4.48 18.74
C GLY A 160 37.31 -4.29 19.37
N CYS A 161 36.63 -3.19 19.06
CA CYS A 161 35.33 -2.84 19.58
C CYS A 161 34.21 -3.21 18.60
N ARG A 162 33.10 -3.74 19.11
CA ARG A 162 31.90 -3.98 18.31
C ARG A 162 30.96 -2.79 18.44
N SER A 163 30.79 -2.02 17.36
CA SER A 163 29.80 -0.95 17.29
C SER A 163 28.52 -1.44 16.58
N PRO A 164 27.33 -1.25 17.16
CA PRO A 164 26.06 -1.62 16.52
C PRO A 164 25.74 -0.70 15.34
N ARG A 165 24.95 -1.20 14.39
CA ARG A 165 24.41 -0.40 13.27
C ARG A 165 23.49 0.70 13.84
N GLU A 166 23.66 1.93 13.37
CA GLU A 166 22.81 3.06 13.72
C GLU A 166 22.04 3.56 12.49
N PRO A 167 20.79 3.09 12.29
CA PRO A 167 19.97 3.57 11.17
C PRO A 167 19.54 5.03 11.39
N PRO A 168 19.40 5.83 10.31
CA PRO A 168 18.84 7.16 10.43
C PRO A 168 17.39 7.13 10.88
N THR A 169 17.03 8.03 11.80
CA THR A 169 15.67 8.17 12.31
C THR A 169 14.79 9.00 11.35
N ALA A 170 13.47 8.91 11.49
CA ALA A 170 12.54 9.74 10.73
C ALA A 170 12.73 11.24 11.03
N GLU A 171 13.14 11.59 12.25
CA GLU A 171 13.43 12.98 12.66
C GLU A 171 14.70 13.50 11.98
N GLU A 172 15.79 12.71 11.97
CA GLU A 172 17.02 13.06 11.26
C GLU A 172 16.77 13.29 9.76
N TYR A 173 15.97 12.41 9.15
CA TYR A 173 15.64 12.55 7.73
C TYR A 173 14.81 13.82 7.47
N ARG A 174 13.81 14.11 8.32
CA ARG A 174 13.00 15.32 8.20
C ARG A 174 13.84 16.59 8.36
N ASP A 175 14.78 16.59 9.30
CA ASP A 175 15.68 17.71 9.52
C ASP A 175 16.63 17.93 8.35
N HIS A 176 17.12 16.85 7.74
CA HIS A 176 17.85 16.89 6.48
C HIS A 176 17.01 17.54 5.37
N LEU A 177 15.79 17.05 5.14
CA LEU A 177 14.90 17.59 4.11
C LEU A 177 14.58 19.08 4.33
N ARG A 178 14.51 19.52 5.59
CA ARG A 178 14.32 20.94 5.93
C ARG A 178 15.56 21.76 5.59
N ARG A 179 16.76 21.30 5.97
CA ARG A 179 18.03 22.00 5.69
C ARG A 179 18.28 22.15 4.19
N GLU A 180 17.92 21.15 3.40
CA GLU A 180 18.07 21.16 1.94
C GLU A 180 16.95 21.94 1.21
N GLY A 181 15.97 22.51 1.94
CA GLY A 181 14.83 23.22 1.34
C GLY A 181 13.92 22.32 0.49
N ILE A 182 13.99 20.98 0.68
CA ILE A 182 13.17 20.03 -0.07
C ILE A 182 11.72 20.08 0.43
N LEU A 183 11.52 20.26 1.75
CA LEU A 183 10.18 20.39 2.33
C LEU A 183 9.40 21.58 1.74
N ASP A 184 10.08 22.67 1.39
CA ASP A 184 9.46 23.88 0.84
C ASP A 184 8.91 23.66 -0.57
N ARG A 185 9.44 22.67 -1.30
CA ARG A 185 8.90 22.26 -2.62
C ARG A 185 7.60 21.47 -2.49
N TYR A 186 7.36 20.88 -1.32
CA TYR A 186 6.24 19.98 -1.06
C TYR A 186 5.48 20.36 0.20
N PRO A 187 5.00 21.62 0.33
CA PRO A 187 4.38 22.07 1.56
C PRO A 187 3.11 21.24 1.88
N PRO A 188 2.79 21.02 3.18
CA PRO A 188 1.48 20.51 3.58
C PRO A 188 0.35 21.31 2.92
N GLY A 189 -0.71 20.64 2.48
CA GLY A 189 -1.80 21.27 1.72
C GLY A 189 -1.57 21.36 0.19
N SER A 190 -0.35 21.11 -0.31
CA SER A 190 -0.08 21.00 -1.76
C SER A 190 -0.85 19.85 -2.41
N LYS A 191 -0.98 19.81 -3.75
CA LYS A 191 -1.73 18.76 -4.47
C LYS A 191 -1.44 17.32 -4.01
N PRO A 192 -0.17 16.86 -3.84
CA PRO A 192 0.11 15.51 -3.35
C PRO A 192 -0.19 15.30 -1.86
N ASN A 193 -0.21 16.39 -1.07
CA ASN A 193 -0.31 16.42 0.40
C ASN A 193 -1.51 17.25 0.90
N LYS A 194 -2.58 17.37 0.10
CA LYS A 194 -3.69 18.32 0.35
C LYS A 194 -4.38 18.13 1.70
N HIS A 195 -4.35 16.90 2.18
CA HIS A 195 -5.05 16.45 3.38
C HIS A 195 -4.15 16.38 4.61
N ILE A 196 -2.86 16.67 4.44
CA ILE A 196 -1.88 16.66 5.50
C ILE A 196 -1.82 18.07 6.07
N SER A 197 -2.24 18.22 7.33
CA SER A 197 -2.32 19.51 8.03
C SER A 197 -0.96 19.96 8.57
N ALA A 198 -0.06 19.02 8.83
CA ALA A 198 1.30 19.28 9.30
C ALA A 198 2.27 18.26 8.67
N ALA A 199 3.48 18.69 8.35
CA ALA A 199 4.53 17.79 7.87
C ALA A 199 4.90 16.76 8.96
N VAL A 200 4.41 15.52 8.82
CA VAL A 200 4.73 14.40 9.73
C VAL A 200 5.73 13.46 9.06
N GLY A 201 6.75 13.05 9.83
CA GLY A 201 7.81 12.15 9.37
C GLY A 201 8.61 12.70 8.19
N GLY A 202 8.94 11.80 7.26
CA GLY A 202 9.75 12.09 6.08
C GLY A 202 8.94 12.34 4.82
N LEU A 203 9.64 12.59 3.72
CA LEU A 203 9.07 12.76 2.38
C LEU A 203 9.49 11.59 1.49
N TYR A 204 8.50 11.00 0.82
CA TYR A 204 8.65 9.77 0.04
C TYR A 204 8.00 9.90 -1.32
N ASP A 205 8.65 9.33 -2.31
CA ASP A 205 8.18 9.24 -3.67
C ASP A 205 7.52 7.89 -3.92
N LEU A 206 6.49 7.92 -4.75
CA LEU A 206 5.78 6.74 -5.21
C LEU A 206 6.22 6.44 -6.63
N HIS A 207 6.72 5.22 -6.86
CA HIS A 207 7.13 4.76 -8.18
C HIS A 207 6.19 3.66 -8.65
N TYR A 208 5.39 3.92 -9.68
CA TYR A 208 4.52 2.92 -10.27
C TYR A 208 5.30 1.98 -11.20
N ARG A 209 5.14 0.69 -10.98
CA ARG A 209 5.59 -0.39 -11.88
C ARG A 209 4.51 -0.75 -12.89
N ILE A 210 3.25 -0.72 -12.47
CA ILE A 210 2.08 -0.96 -13.30
C ILE A 210 1.09 0.16 -13.01
N ASP A 211 0.52 0.76 -14.05
CA ASP A 211 -0.58 1.71 -13.88
C ASP A 211 -1.89 0.96 -13.62
N PHE A 212 -2.40 1.08 -12.40
CA PHE A 212 -3.67 0.50 -11.96
C PHE A 212 -4.70 1.57 -11.62
N ASN A 213 -4.38 2.85 -11.89
CA ASN A 213 -5.16 3.99 -11.44
C ASN A 213 -5.40 5.03 -12.54
N SER A 214 -4.96 4.81 -13.78
CA SER A 214 -5.48 5.49 -14.97
C SER A 214 -6.83 4.89 -15.39
N SER A 215 -7.73 5.76 -15.81
CA SER A 215 -8.70 5.41 -16.85
C SER A 215 -7.95 5.40 -18.19
N ASP A 216 -8.40 4.62 -19.17
CA ASP A 216 -7.77 4.44 -20.50
C ASP A 216 -7.40 5.74 -21.26
N ASP A 217 -7.86 6.91 -20.79
CA ASP A 217 -7.60 8.24 -21.35
C ASP A 217 -6.46 9.04 -20.66
N ASP A 218 -5.90 8.57 -19.55
CA ASP A 218 -4.76 9.23 -18.87
C ASP A 218 -3.43 8.68 -19.41
N GLU A 219 -2.43 9.55 -19.63
CA GLU A 219 -1.05 9.14 -19.97
C GLU A 219 -0.55 8.05 -19.02
N ASP A 220 0.16 7.05 -19.57
CA ASP A 220 0.71 5.90 -18.83
C ASP A 220 1.49 6.37 -17.60
N LYS A 221 1.01 5.99 -16.40
CA LYS A 221 1.65 6.35 -15.14
C LYS A 221 2.76 5.37 -14.76
N ALA A 222 3.05 4.32 -15.54
CA ALA A 222 4.21 3.47 -15.29
C ALA A 222 5.50 4.31 -15.33
N GLY A 223 6.34 4.17 -14.30
CA GLY A 223 7.52 5.03 -14.11
C GLY A 223 7.20 6.44 -13.61
N SER A 224 5.92 6.82 -13.45
CA SER A 224 5.54 8.11 -12.87
C SER A 224 5.96 8.16 -11.40
N VAL A 225 6.74 9.18 -11.08
CA VAL A 225 7.09 9.57 -9.72
C VAL A 225 6.03 10.55 -9.24
N ARG A 226 5.18 10.15 -8.29
CA ARG A 226 4.35 11.16 -7.59
C ARG A 226 5.26 11.93 -6.65
N THR A 227 5.40 13.21 -6.94
CA THR A 227 6.32 14.11 -6.24
C THR A 227 5.98 14.19 -4.74
N GLY A 228 6.90 13.75 -3.89
CA GLY A 228 6.98 14.02 -2.45
C GLY A 228 5.68 13.92 -1.64
N LYS A 229 5.46 12.77 -1.00
CA LYS A 229 4.37 12.55 -0.04
C LYS A 229 4.89 12.40 1.38
N TYR A 230 4.25 13.07 2.34
CA TYR A 230 4.63 12.88 3.74
C TYR A 230 4.18 11.51 4.24
N TRP A 231 5.08 10.82 4.91
CA TRP A 231 4.76 9.60 5.65
C TRP A 231 5.44 9.62 7.02
N HIS A 232 4.63 9.37 8.05
CA HIS A 232 5.06 9.34 9.45
C HIS A 232 5.93 8.12 9.80
N GLY A 233 5.96 7.10 8.94
CA GLY A 233 6.59 5.83 9.23
C GLY A 233 8.12 5.87 9.21
N ASN A 234 8.70 4.74 9.63
CA ASN A 234 10.15 4.59 9.66
C ASN A 234 10.69 4.56 8.22
N PRO A 235 11.71 5.36 7.89
CA PRO A 235 12.22 5.44 6.53
C PRO A 235 12.77 4.12 5.99
N HIS A 236 13.20 3.20 6.86
CA HIS A 236 13.70 1.88 6.48
C HIS A 236 12.61 0.85 6.25
N ALA A 237 11.35 1.18 6.52
CA ALA A 237 10.24 0.32 6.10
C ALA A 237 9.95 0.41 4.60
N GLY A 238 10.62 1.29 3.85
CA GLY A 238 10.54 1.34 2.39
C GLY A 238 10.99 0.01 1.76
N ARG A 239 10.05 -0.72 1.16
CA ARG A 239 10.29 -2.06 0.62
C ARG A 239 11.10 -2.00 -0.67
N ILE A 240 12.30 -2.61 -0.66
CA ILE A 240 12.97 -3.12 -1.85
C ILE A 240 12.80 -4.63 -1.81
N SER A 241 11.84 -5.17 -2.58
CA SER A 241 11.66 -6.63 -2.64
C SER A 241 12.92 -7.26 -3.23
N ARG A 242 13.54 -8.21 -2.51
CA ARG A 242 14.56 -9.09 -3.11
C ARG A 242 13.86 -10.02 -4.10
N GLU A 243 14.36 -10.08 -5.32
CA GLU A 243 14.01 -11.16 -6.26
C GLU A 243 14.48 -12.48 -5.65
N LYS A 244 13.60 -13.49 -5.65
CA LYS A 244 13.91 -14.86 -5.26
C LYS A 244 14.50 -15.62 -6.44
#